data_AF-A0A3D5GNN7-F1
#
_entry.id   AF-A0A3D5GNN7-F1
#
_cell.length_a   1.000
_cell.length_b   1.000
_cell.length_c   1.000
_cell.angle_alpha   90.00
_cell.angle_beta   90.00
_cell.angle_gamma   90.00
#
_symmetry.space_group_name_H-M   'P 1'
#
loop_
_entity.id
_entity.type
_entity.pdbx_description
1 polymer ?
#
loop_
_entity_poly.entity_id
_entity_poly.type
_entity_poly.pdbx_seq_one_letter_code
_entity_poly.pdbx_strand_id
1 'polypeptide(L)'
;LHFHLTPPNVEVLAPWLELAAQRIPVFGDAGIKKVISGPITHTPDGGYLMGPAPGLRNYWMCVGSSIGVAQGPGDGRYLAQWMV
;
A
#
# COMPACT_ATOMS: atom_id res chain seq x y z
N LEU A 1 -6.09 18.67 1.02
CA LEU A 1 -6.07 17.39 0.29
C LEU A 1 -7.46 16.81 0.33
N HIS A 2 -8.10 16.65 -0.83
CA HIS A 2 -9.37 15.93 -0.88
C HIS A 2 -9.06 14.44 -0.94
N PHE A 3 -9.33 13.72 0.15
CA PHE A 3 -9.13 12.28 0.22
C PHE A 3 -10.39 11.60 -0.30
N HIS A 4 -10.27 10.91 -1.44
CA HIS A 4 -11.36 10.16 -2.03
C HIS A 4 -11.00 8.69 -2.07
N LEU A 5 -11.89 7.86 -1.53
CA LEU A 5 -11.87 6.42 -1.78
C LEU A 5 -12.40 6.18 -3.20
N THR A 6 -11.89 5.14 -3.86
CA THR A 6 -12.43 4.69 -5.13
C THR A 6 -13.74 3.91 -4.88
N PRO A 7 -14.64 3.83 -5.87
CA PRO A 7 -15.81 2.97 -5.77
C PRO A 7 -15.38 1.52 -5.52
N PRO A 8 -15.96 0.82 -4.51
CA PRO A 8 -15.63 -0.57 -4.26
C PRO A 8 -16.15 -1.46 -5.40
N ASN A 9 -15.39 -2.51 -5.74
CA ASN A 9 -15.81 -3.55 -6.68
C ASN A 9 -15.67 -4.93 -6.02
N VAL A 10 -16.75 -5.38 -5.37
CA VAL A 10 -16.75 -6.64 -4.62
C VAL A 10 -16.78 -7.84 -5.55
N GLU A 11 -17.32 -7.72 -6.76
CA GLU A 11 -17.38 -8.82 -7.74
C GLU A 11 -15.98 -9.33 -8.11
N VAL A 12 -15.01 -8.43 -8.25
CA VAL A 12 -13.60 -8.80 -8.48
C VAL A 12 -12.99 -9.54 -7.28
N LEU A 13 -13.49 -9.27 -6.07
CA LEU A 13 -13.01 -9.89 -4.83
C LEU A 13 -13.74 -11.20 -4.50
N ALA A 14 -14.91 -11.46 -5.09
CA ALA A 14 -15.80 -12.56 -4.72
C ALA A 14 -15.10 -13.94 -4.67
N PRO A 15 -14.27 -14.34 -5.67
CA PRO A 15 -13.59 -15.64 -5.61
C PRO A 15 -12.66 -15.79 -4.39
N TRP A 16 -12.02 -14.70 -3.97
CA TRP A 16 -11.10 -14.69 -2.83
C TRP A 16 -11.84 -14.63 -1.50
N LEU A 17 -12.97 -13.94 -1.46
CA LEU A 17 -13.86 -13.88 -0.29
C LEU A 17 -14.50 -15.25 -0.01
N GLU A 18 -14.94 -15.94 -1.05
CA GLU A 18 -15.46 -17.32 -0.95
C GLU A 18 -14.39 -18.28 -0.44
N LEU A 19 -13.17 -18.19 -0.97
CA LEU A 19 -12.04 -18.99 -0.49
C LEU A 19 -11.71 -18.70 0.98
N ALA A 20 -11.74 -17.43 1.39
CA ALA A 20 -11.53 -17.03 2.78
C ALA A 20 -12.61 -17.60 3.71
N ALA A 21 -13.88 -17.58 3.30
CA ALA A 21 -14.99 -18.15 4.05
C ALA A 21 -14.90 -19.68 4.15
N GLN A 22 -14.50 -20.39 3.08
CA GLN A 22 -14.28 -21.83 3.14
C GLN A 22 -13.15 -22.20 4.12
N ARG A 23 -12.07 -21.42 4.12
CA ARG A 23 -10.91 -21.66 4.99
C ARG A 23 -11.18 -21.30 6.44
N ILE A 24 -11.96 -20.24 6.68
CA ILE A 24 -12.29 -19.70 8.01
C ILE A 24 -13.81 -19.43 8.02
N PRO A 25 -14.65 -20.44 8.34
CA PRO A 25 -16.12 -20.37 8.20
C PRO A 25 -16.78 -19.19 8.90
N VAL A 26 -16.25 -18.75 10.04
CA VAL A 26 -16.78 -17.60 10.79
C VAL A 26 -16.77 -16.31 9.97
N PHE A 27 -15.92 -16.17 8.94
CA PHE A 27 -15.96 -15.01 8.04
C PHE A 27 -17.16 -15.04 7.08
N GLY A 28 -17.64 -16.22 6.70
CA GLY A 28 -18.89 -16.36 5.94
C GLY A 28 -20.10 -15.96 6.77
N ASP A 29 -20.16 -16.44 8.01
CA ASP A 29 -21.26 -16.12 8.93
C ASP A 29 -21.30 -14.64 9.33
N ALA A 30 -20.13 -14.02 9.53
CA ALA A 30 -20.03 -12.62 9.96
C ALA A 30 -20.35 -11.61 8.85
N GLY A 31 -20.08 -11.95 7.59
CA GLY A 31 -20.30 -11.08 6.44
C GLY A 31 -19.39 -9.83 6.38
N ILE A 32 -19.69 -8.92 5.44
CA ILE A 32 -18.89 -7.71 5.19
C ILE A 32 -19.56 -6.49 5.81
N LYS A 33 -18.90 -5.84 6.78
CA LYS A 33 -19.40 -4.61 7.41
C LYS A 33 -19.13 -3.34 6.58
N LYS A 34 -17.97 -3.26 5.95
CA LYS A 34 -17.51 -2.07 5.21
C LYS A 34 -16.44 -2.47 4.20
N VAL A 35 -16.47 -1.84 3.02
CA VAL A 35 -15.42 -1.95 2.02
C VAL A 35 -14.66 -0.63 1.94
N ILE A 36 -13.34 -0.69 2.10
CA ILE A 36 -12.44 0.46 1.92
C ILE A 36 -11.62 0.20 0.66
N SER A 37 -11.94 0.91 -0.40
CA SER A 37 -11.21 0.83 -1.67
C SER A 37 -10.41 2.10 -1.87
N GLY A 38 -9.09 1.99 -1.84
CA GLY A 38 -8.18 3.13 -1.93
C GLY A 38 -6.94 2.80 -2.76
N PRO A 39 -6.29 3.82 -3.35
CA PRO A 39 -5.09 3.62 -4.14
C PRO A 39 -3.88 3.29 -3.25
N ILE A 40 -2.98 2.45 -3.77
CA ILE A 40 -1.66 2.18 -3.20
C ILE A 40 -0.62 2.46 -4.29
N THR A 41 0.48 3.12 -3.91
CA THR A 41 1.58 3.37 -4.84
C THR A 41 2.46 2.13 -4.97
N HIS A 42 2.54 1.57 -6.17
CA HIS A 42 3.43 0.46 -6.50
C HIS A 42 4.48 0.91 -7.52
N THR A 43 5.72 0.45 -7.35
CA THR A 43 6.73 0.49 -8.42
C THR A 43 6.57 -0.75 -9.32
N PRO A 44 7.09 -0.72 -10.56
CA PRO A 44 7.00 -1.87 -11.47
C PRO A 44 7.65 -3.16 -10.94
N ASP A 45 8.64 -3.04 -10.05
CA ASP A 45 9.41 -4.16 -9.47
C ASP A 45 9.01 -4.48 -8.01
N GLY A 46 8.08 -3.72 -7.42
CA GLY A 46 7.69 -3.83 -6.01
C GLY A 46 8.72 -3.31 -5.00
N GLY A 47 9.83 -2.73 -5.46
CA GLY A 47 10.81 -2.03 -4.63
C GLY A 47 10.38 -0.62 -4.21
N TYR A 48 11.32 0.14 -3.68
CA TYR A 48 11.11 1.55 -3.31
C TYR A 48 11.95 2.45 -4.20
N LEU A 49 11.44 3.64 -4.46
CA LEU A 49 12.23 4.71 -5.06
C LEU A 49 12.75 5.60 -3.93
N MET A 50 13.97 5.32 -3.51
CA MET A 50 14.62 5.99 -2.38
C MET A 50 16.01 6.50 -2.72
N GLY A 51 16.33 7.72 -2.31
CA GLY A 51 17.65 8.33 -2.49
C GLY A 51 17.63 9.61 -3.33
N PRO A 52 18.80 10.11 -3.78
CA PRO A 52 18.88 11.34 -4.55
C PRO A 52 18.23 11.17 -5.92
N ALA A 53 17.43 12.15 -6.35
CA ALA A 53 16.86 12.12 -7.70
C ALA A 53 17.94 12.39 -8.76
N PRO A 54 17.96 11.61 -9.86
CA PRO A 54 18.89 11.83 -10.95
C PRO A 54 18.78 13.24 -11.53
N GLY A 55 19.93 13.90 -11.72
CA GLY A 55 20.01 15.21 -12.39
C GLY A 55 19.55 16.41 -11.57
N LEU A 56 19.15 16.23 -10.30
CA LEU A 56 18.70 17.31 -9.43
C LEU A 56 19.62 17.45 -8.21
N ARG A 57 19.96 18.70 -7.86
CA ARG A 57 20.75 18.99 -6.66
C ARG A 57 19.83 19.09 -5.45
N ASN A 58 20.18 18.39 -4.38
CA ASN A 58 19.45 18.40 -3.10
C ASN A 58 17.97 18.01 -3.20
N TYR A 59 17.61 17.13 -4.14
CA TYR A 59 16.26 16.56 -4.26
C TYR A 59 16.33 15.07 -3.93
N TRP A 60 15.46 14.62 -3.02
CA TRP A 60 15.47 13.25 -2.50
C TRP A 60 14.09 12.61 -2.64
N MET A 61 14.10 11.32 -2.96
CA MET A 61 12.91 10.50 -3.12
C MET A 61 12.76 9.54 -1.94
N CYS A 62 11.51 9.32 -1.55
CA CYS A 62 11.08 8.32 -0.58
C CYS A 62 9.63 7.93 -0.92
N VAL A 63 9.45 7.31 -2.09
CA VAL A 63 8.13 7.09 -2.71
C VAL A 63 8.00 5.65 -3.21
N GLY A 64 6.77 5.27 -3.61
CA GLY A 64 6.49 3.94 -4.15
C GLY A 64 6.34 2.84 -3.10
N SER A 65 6.17 3.20 -1.83
CA SER A 65 6.00 2.23 -0.75
C SER A 65 4.61 1.59 -0.81
N SER A 66 4.59 0.28 -1.01
CA SER A 66 3.36 -0.51 -1.10
C SER A 66 2.75 -0.83 0.27
N ILE A 67 3.58 -0.89 1.32
CA ILE A 67 3.16 -1.16 2.71
C ILE A 67 3.79 -0.12 3.65
N GLY A 68 3.64 1.16 3.30
CA GLY A 68 4.33 2.29 3.95
C GLY A 68 4.06 2.49 5.43
N VAL A 69 2.98 1.93 5.99
CA VAL A 69 2.78 1.92 7.45
C VAL A 69 3.83 1.04 8.14
N ALA A 70 4.13 -0.12 7.57
CA ALA A 70 5.13 -1.03 8.12
C ALA A 70 6.56 -0.61 7.74
N GLN A 71 6.75 -0.11 6.51
CA GLN A 71 8.07 0.21 5.95
C GLN A 71 8.57 1.60 6.35
N GLY A 72 7.65 2.57 6.51
CA GLY A 72 7.96 3.98 6.72
C GLY A 72 8.97 4.30 7.83
N PRO A 73 8.93 3.64 9.00
CA PRO A 73 9.93 3.88 10.04
C PRO A 73 11.37 3.52 9.62
N GLY A 74 11.53 2.40 8.91
CA GLY A 74 12.83 1.97 8.39
C GLY A 74 13.30 2.87 7.25
N ASP A 75 12.40 3.19 6.33
CA ASP A 75 12.63 4.06 5.18
C ASP A 75 13.13 5.44 5.61
N GLY A 76 12.44 6.08 6.56
CA GLY A 76 12.81 7.39 7.06
C GLY A 76 14.17 7.40 7.76
N ARG A 77 14.47 6.35 8.55
CA ARG A 77 15.78 6.22 9.19
C ARG A 77 16.90 6.08 8.17
N TYR A 78 16.73 5.18 7.20
CA TYR A 78 17.75 4.92 6.20
C TYR A 78 18.02 6.14 5.33
N LEU A 79 16.96 6.82 4.87
CA LEU A 79 17.09 8.05 4.09
C LEU A 79 17.81 9.15 4.89
N ALA A 80 17.44 9.35 6.16
CA ALA A 80 18.11 10.34 7.01
C ALA A 80 19.60 10.04 7.19
N GLN A 81 19.97 8.76 7.34
CA GLN A 81 21.37 8.33 7.41
C GLN A 81 22.13 8.52 6.11
N TRP A 82 21.46 8.48 4.96
CA TRP A 82 22.08 8.70 3.65
C TRP A 82 22.28 10.20 3.33
N MET A 83 21.43 11.06 3.89
CA MET A 83 21.53 12.51 3.67
C MET A 83 22.70 13.18 4.41
N VAL A 84 23.25 12.53 5.44
CA VAL A 84 24.37 13.02 6.28
C VAL A 84 25.67 12.32 5.96
#